data_AF-A0AAQ3KN39-F1
#
_entry.id   AF-A0AAQ3KN39-F1
#
_cell.length_a   1.000
_cell.length_b   1.000
_cell.length_c   1.000
_cell.angle_alpha   90.00
_cell.angle_beta   90.00
_cell.angle_gamma   90.00
#
_symmetry.space_group_name_H-M   'P 1'
#
loop_
_entity.id
_entity.type
_entity.pdbx_description
1 polymer ?
#
loop_
_entity_poly.entity_id
_entity_poly.type
_entity_poly.pdbx_seq_one_letter_code
_entity_poly.pdbx_strand_id
1 'polypeptide(L)'
;MDVVAKLKRGVSRQFSMGSLSRSRFSFGRQASLDRRLSSPKRFAFGRQSSLDPNRRSPVKGEIGVPENLDATMQLLFMACQGDAKGVEDLLKDGVDVNSIDLDGRTALHIAACEGHVDVITLLLSWRANIDARDRWGSTAAADAKHYGNDEIYNLLISRGAKTRETRKTPMTVFDPKEVPEYELNPAELHFRRGDELLKGIFQIAKWNGTKVSVKMLEKDDYSDPDTINAFKNELTVMQKVRHPNVVQFFGAVTQNIPMMIIFEHLPKGDLGSYLKKNGRLPMPKALLCALHIARGLNYLHECKPDPIIHCDLRPKCQKYFAR
;
A
#
# COMPACT_ATOMS: atom_id res chain seq x y z
N MET A 1 29.22 -55.66 1.98
CA MET A 1 29.80 -56.96 2.35
C MET A 1 29.88 -57.15 3.89
N ASP A 2 28.84 -57.53 4.63
CA ASP A 2 27.39 -57.39 4.40
C ASP A 2 26.50 -57.57 5.66
N VAL A 3 25.37 -56.85 5.65
CA VAL A 3 24.00 -57.22 6.10
C VAL A 3 23.73 -57.73 7.53
N VAL A 4 23.29 -56.79 8.38
CA VAL A 4 22.00 -56.74 9.14
C VAL A 4 21.24 -58.05 9.51
N ALA A 5 21.16 -58.34 10.82
CA ALA A 5 19.94 -58.78 11.57
C ALA A 5 20.23 -58.66 13.10
N LYS A 6 19.39 -58.19 14.06
CA LYS A 6 17.93 -57.97 14.26
C LYS A 6 17.16 -59.17 14.85
N LEU A 7 16.92 -59.20 16.19
CA LEU A 7 15.59 -59.45 16.86
C LEU A 7 15.60 -59.76 18.40
N LYS A 8 14.92 -58.91 19.19
CA LYS A 8 14.04 -59.13 20.39
C LYS A 8 14.15 -60.40 21.31
N ARG A 9 14.18 -60.20 22.65
CA ARG A 9 13.06 -60.48 23.64
C ARG A 9 13.45 -60.34 25.14
N GLY A 10 12.44 -60.23 26.03
CA GLY A 10 12.53 -60.25 27.52
C GLY A 10 12.72 -58.87 28.18
N VAL A 11 11.89 -58.28 29.07
CA VAL A 11 10.69 -58.63 29.89
C VAL A 11 10.92 -59.15 31.32
N SER A 12 11.03 -58.24 32.30
CA SER A 12 10.43 -58.28 33.69
C SER A 12 10.69 -56.92 34.39
N ARG A 13 9.70 -56.23 35.03
CA ARG A 13 9.21 -56.30 36.45
C ARG A 13 10.29 -56.02 37.52
N GLN A 14 10.12 -55.30 38.64
CA GLN A 14 9.13 -54.38 39.29
C GLN A 14 9.93 -53.67 40.45
N PHE A 15 9.57 -52.67 41.29
CA PHE A 15 8.37 -51.98 41.84
C PHE A 15 8.73 -50.46 42.07
N SER A 16 7.84 -49.45 42.10
CA SER A 16 6.83 -48.96 43.08
C SER A 16 7.33 -48.31 44.40
N MET A 17 7.11 -46.99 44.56
CA MET A 17 6.30 -46.24 45.58
C MET A 17 6.13 -44.79 45.03
N GLY A 18 5.00 -44.06 45.05
CA GLY A 18 4.08 -43.64 46.12
C GLY A 18 4.35 -42.14 46.43
N SER A 19 3.45 -41.15 46.46
CA SER A 19 1.98 -41.00 46.52
C SER A 19 1.54 -39.70 45.77
N LEU A 20 0.46 -39.60 44.97
CA LEU A 20 -1.00 -39.60 45.22
C LEU A 20 -1.63 -38.32 45.84
N SER A 21 -2.23 -37.46 45.00
CA SER A 21 -3.40 -36.62 45.32
C SER A 21 -4.25 -36.31 44.06
N ARG A 22 -5.55 -36.06 44.23
CA ARG A 22 -6.58 -36.96 43.67
C ARG A 22 -7.96 -36.31 43.44
N SER A 23 -8.34 -36.05 42.18
CA SER A 23 -9.74 -35.91 41.70
C SER A 23 -9.79 -36.29 40.20
N ARG A 24 -10.63 -37.18 39.64
CA ARG A 24 -12.11 -37.38 39.69
C ARG A 24 -12.88 -36.15 39.16
N PHE A 25 -13.77 -36.24 38.16
CA PHE A 25 -14.41 -37.37 37.44
C PHE A 25 -14.32 -37.11 35.90
N SER A 26 -13.77 -37.98 35.05
CA SER A 26 -14.33 -39.21 34.43
C SER A 26 -15.50 -39.00 33.44
N PHE A 27 -15.22 -39.18 32.14
CA PHE A 27 -16.24 -39.38 31.08
C PHE A 27 -16.94 -40.74 31.21
N GLY A 28 -18.21 -40.82 30.79
CA GLY A 28 -18.92 -42.08 30.57
C GLY A 28 -20.07 -41.88 29.58
N ARG A 29 -20.19 -42.77 28.58
CA ARG A 29 -21.37 -42.82 27.68
C ARG A 29 -22.36 -43.85 28.21
N GLN A 30 -23.65 -43.57 28.04
CA GLN A 30 -24.67 -44.60 27.83
C GLN A 30 -25.43 -44.29 26.53
N ALA A 31 -26.12 -45.29 26.01
CA ALA A 31 -26.81 -45.27 24.73
C ALA A 31 -28.15 -46.03 24.85
N SER A 32 -28.87 -46.13 23.73
CA SER A 32 -30.27 -46.57 23.60
C SER A 32 -31.30 -45.49 24.01
N LEU A 33 -32.47 -45.40 23.39
CA LEU A 33 -33.05 -46.26 22.34
C LEU A 33 -33.23 -45.51 20.99
N ASP A 34 -33.17 -46.27 19.89
CA ASP A 34 -33.46 -45.81 18.52
C ASP A 34 -34.82 -46.37 18.07
N ARG A 35 -35.60 -45.58 17.33
CA ARG A 35 -36.71 -46.12 16.55
C ARG A 35 -37.05 -45.33 15.27
N ARG A 36 -36.23 -45.55 14.23
CA ARG A 36 -36.63 -45.59 12.79
C ARG A 36 -36.91 -44.21 12.14
N LEU A 37 -36.59 -43.97 10.86
CA LEU A 37 -36.09 -44.85 9.79
C LEU A 37 -35.28 -44.06 8.75
N SER A 38 -34.34 -44.75 8.08
CA SER A 38 -33.81 -44.47 6.73
C SER A 38 -33.12 -43.12 6.45
N SER A 39 -31.79 -43.19 6.25
CA SER A 39 -31.10 -42.35 5.25
C SER A 39 -30.84 -43.20 4.00
N PRO A 40 -30.67 -42.58 2.82
CA PRO A 40 -29.29 -42.41 2.38
C PRO A 40 -28.96 -41.01 1.81
N LYS A 41 -27.66 -40.76 1.70
CA LYS A 41 -27.06 -39.47 1.30
C LYS A 41 -27.19 -39.23 -0.21
N ARG A 42 -27.39 -37.96 -0.60
CA ARG A 42 -26.78 -37.39 -1.81
C ARG A 42 -26.31 -35.96 -1.53
N PHE A 43 -25.01 -35.71 -1.71
CA PHE A 43 -24.48 -34.35 -1.77
C PHE A 43 -24.81 -33.79 -3.16
N ALA A 44 -25.51 -32.66 -3.21
CA ALA A 44 -25.65 -31.88 -4.43
C ALA A 44 -24.54 -30.81 -4.45
N PHE A 45 -23.45 -31.11 -5.16
CA PHE A 45 -22.55 -30.06 -5.64
C PHE A 45 -23.32 -29.19 -6.63
N GLY A 46 -23.15 -27.87 -6.55
CA GLY A 46 -23.82 -26.92 -7.44
C GLY A 46 -25.12 -26.34 -6.89
N ARG A 47 -24.99 -25.36 -5.99
CA ARG A 47 -25.86 -24.17 -6.05
C ARG A 47 -25.08 -23.08 -6.77
N GLN A 48 -25.38 -22.90 -8.05
CA GLN A 48 -25.03 -21.67 -8.75
C GLN A 48 -25.75 -20.50 -8.07
N SER A 49 -25.10 -19.34 -8.06
CA SER A 49 -25.72 -18.06 -7.70
C SER A 49 -26.72 -17.61 -8.78
N SER A 50 -27.45 -16.51 -8.48
CA SER A 50 -28.36 -15.78 -9.38
C SER A 50 -29.53 -16.57 -9.97
N LEU A 51 -30.72 -16.41 -9.36
CA LEU A 51 -32.00 -16.40 -10.07
C LEU A 51 -33.08 -15.75 -9.17
N ASP A 52 -33.30 -14.45 -9.36
CA ASP A 52 -34.38 -13.70 -8.70
C ASP A 52 -35.55 -13.56 -9.69
N PRO A 53 -36.77 -14.04 -9.39
CA PRO A 53 -37.82 -14.25 -10.40
C PRO A 53 -38.59 -12.99 -10.83
N ASN A 54 -38.14 -11.80 -10.42
CA ASN A 54 -38.85 -10.52 -10.65
C ASN A 54 -38.68 -9.98 -12.08
N ARG A 55 -39.26 -10.70 -13.04
CA ARG A 55 -39.41 -10.30 -14.46
C ARG A 55 -40.35 -9.11 -14.61
N ARG A 56 -39.89 -7.91 -14.25
CA ARG A 56 -40.64 -6.66 -14.49
C ARG A 56 -40.82 -6.43 -16.00
N SER A 57 -42.05 -6.17 -16.41
CA SER A 57 -42.40 -5.76 -17.76
C SER A 57 -41.85 -4.36 -18.07
N PRO A 58 -41.64 -4.02 -19.37
CA PRO A 58 -41.26 -2.67 -19.77
C PRO A 58 -42.45 -1.71 -19.61
N VAL A 59 -42.65 -1.21 -18.40
CA VAL A 59 -43.61 -0.13 -18.13
C VAL A 59 -43.02 1.15 -18.74
N LYS A 60 -43.59 1.60 -19.86
CA LYS A 60 -43.49 3.00 -20.28
C LYS A 60 -44.32 3.84 -19.29
N GLY A 61 -43.70 4.17 -18.17
CA GLY A 61 -44.14 5.20 -17.24
C GLY A 61 -43.03 6.23 -17.14
N GLU A 62 -43.40 7.50 -17.10
CA GLU A 62 -42.46 8.58 -16.84
C GLU A 62 -41.89 8.40 -15.43
N ILE A 63 -40.56 8.43 -15.30
CA ILE A 63 -39.89 8.23 -14.01
C ILE A 63 -39.95 9.57 -13.25
N GLY A 64 -41.13 9.86 -12.69
CA GLY A 64 -41.33 10.99 -11.81
C GLY A 64 -40.41 10.89 -10.58
N VAL A 65 -39.92 12.04 -10.11
CA VAL A 65 -39.14 12.14 -8.88
C VAL A 65 -39.97 11.60 -7.71
N PRO A 66 -39.42 10.77 -6.81
CA PRO A 66 -40.15 10.33 -5.63
C PRO A 66 -40.55 11.53 -4.75
N GLU A 67 -41.86 11.78 -4.62
CA GLU A 67 -42.46 12.96 -3.94
C GLU A 67 -42.09 13.13 -2.45
N ASN A 68 -41.33 12.18 -1.89
CA ASN A 68 -40.98 12.10 -0.46
C ASN A 68 -39.46 12.11 -0.23
N LEU A 69 -38.70 12.70 -1.17
CA LEU A 69 -37.28 13.04 -1.02
C LEU A 69 -37.14 14.50 -0.60
N ASP A 70 -36.21 14.80 0.31
CA ASP A 70 -35.81 16.18 0.61
C ASP A 70 -35.27 16.87 -0.66
N ALA A 71 -35.49 18.18 -0.80
CA ALA A 71 -35.17 18.94 -2.01
C ALA A 71 -33.67 18.89 -2.36
N THR A 72 -32.80 18.78 -1.34
CA THR A 72 -31.36 18.53 -1.51
C THR A 72 -31.11 17.20 -2.24
N MET A 73 -31.78 16.13 -1.82
CA MET A 73 -31.68 14.80 -2.42
C MET A 73 -32.33 14.75 -3.82
N GLN A 74 -33.37 15.54 -4.08
CA GLN A 74 -33.95 15.69 -5.42
C GLN A 74 -32.95 16.34 -6.39
N LEU A 75 -32.28 17.43 -5.99
CA LEU A 75 -31.24 18.10 -6.78
C LEU A 75 -30.09 17.14 -7.10
N LEU A 76 -29.61 16.39 -6.09
CA LEU A 76 -28.55 15.40 -6.25
C LEU A 76 -28.98 14.20 -7.13
N PHE A 77 -30.24 13.77 -7.06
CA PHE A 77 -30.78 12.72 -7.93
C PHE A 77 -30.88 13.18 -9.39
N MET A 78 -31.39 14.39 -9.65
CA MET A 78 -31.46 14.94 -11.02
C MET A 78 -30.06 15.19 -11.61
N ALA A 79 -29.11 15.64 -10.79
CA ALA A 79 -27.70 15.73 -11.18
C ALA A 79 -27.04 14.36 -11.49
N CYS A 80 -27.50 13.27 -10.84
CA CYS A 80 -27.10 11.89 -11.15
C CYS A 80 -27.69 11.39 -12.48
N GLN A 81 -28.95 11.73 -12.78
CA GLN A 81 -29.60 11.35 -14.04
C GLN A 81 -29.16 12.19 -15.25
N GLY A 82 -28.44 13.29 -15.03
CA GLY A 82 -28.07 14.22 -16.10
C GLY A 82 -29.19 15.19 -16.51
N ASP A 83 -30.28 15.28 -15.73
CA ASP A 83 -31.40 16.15 -16.06
C ASP A 83 -31.10 17.61 -15.68
N ALA A 84 -30.44 18.31 -16.60
CA ALA A 84 -30.16 19.73 -16.48
C ALA A 84 -31.43 20.59 -16.35
N LYS A 85 -32.59 20.17 -16.86
CA LYS A 85 -33.83 20.96 -16.74
C LYS A 85 -34.41 20.85 -15.34
N GLY A 86 -34.51 19.62 -14.82
CA GLY A 86 -34.89 19.38 -13.43
C GLY A 86 -33.98 20.09 -12.43
N VAL A 87 -32.67 20.06 -12.66
CA VAL A 87 -31.70 20.85 -11.88
C VAL A 87 -31.97 22.36 -12.01
N GLU A 88 -32.22 22.89 -13.22
CA GLU A 88 -32.49 24.33 -13.41
C GLU A 88 -33.77 24.77 -12.69
N ASP A 89 -34.83 23.96 -12.72
CA ASP A 89 -36.12 24.28 -12.11
C ASP A 89 -36.08 24.20 -10.58
N LEU A 90 -35.41 23.21 -9.99
CA LEU A 90 -35.15 23.18 -8.53
C LEU A 90 -34.33 24.38 -8.04
N LEU A 91 -33.40 24.90 -8.86
CA LEU A 91 -32.62 26.09 -8.53
C LEU A 91 -33.46 27.39 -8.63
N LYS A 92 -34.45 27.45 -9.53
CA LYS A 92 -35.45 28.55 -9.57
C LYS A 92 -36.37 28.54 -8.36
N ASP A 93 -36.77 27.35 -7.89
CA ASP A 93 -37.58 27.15 -6.69
C ASP A 93 -36.82 27.44 -5.38
N GLY A 94 -35.52 27.78 -5.47
CA GLY A 94 -34.73 28.30 -4.35
C GLY A 94 -33.91 27.28 -3.59
N VAL A 95 -33.70 26.07 -4.13
CA VAL A 95 -32.77 25.09 -3.56
C VAL A 95 -31.32 25.63 -3.68
N ASP A 96 -30.52 25.52 -2.61
CA ASP A 96 -29.11 25.91 -2.67
C ASP A 96 -28.32 24.96 -3.58
N VAL A 97 -27.68 25.53 -4.59
CA VAL A 97 -26.74 24.85 -5.51
C VAL A 97 -25.55 24.19 -4.79
N ASN A 98 -25.26 24.62 -3.56
CA ASN A 98 -24.21 24.09 -2.69
C ASN A 98 -24.74 23.14 -1.60
N SER A 99 -26.02 22.74 -1.67
CA SER A 99 -26.57 21.70 -0.79
C SER A 99 -25.78 20.40 -0.91
N ILE A 100 -25.72 19.66 0.21
CA ILE A 100 -24.86 18.49 0.40
C ILE A 100 -25.64 17.27 0.91
N ASP A 101 -25.19 16.07 0.54
CA ASP A 101 -25.65 14.83 1.16
C ASP A 101 -24.96 14.53 2.50
N LEU A 102 -25.27 13.36 3.06
CA LEU A 102 -24.66 12.83 4.28
C LEU A 102 -23.13 12.67 4.17
N ASP A 103 -22.57 12.59 2.97
CA ASP A 103 -21.14 12.48 2.70
C ASP A 103 -20.51 13.82 2.32
N GLY A 104 -21.25 14.93 2.43
CA GLY A 104 -20.75 16.28 2.13
C GLY A 104 -20.63 16.57 0.64
N ARG A 105 -21.14 15.70 -0.23
CA ARG A 105 -21.05 15.85 -1.70
C ARG A 105 -22.15 16.77 -2.19
N THR A 106 -21.80 17.73 -3.04
CA THR A 106 -22.77 18.59 -3.73
C THR A 106 -23.24 17.96 -5.04
N ALA A 107 -24.31 18.51 -5.65
CA ALA A 107 -24.73 18.15 -7.01
C ALA A 107 -23.57 18.20 -8.04
N LEU A 108 -22.61 19.11 -7.84
CA LEU A 108 -21.42 19.26 -8.70
C LEU A 108 -20.47 18.06 -8.60
N HIS A 109 -20.35 17.42 -7.43
CA HIS A 109 -19.56 16.18 -7.27
C HIS A 109 -20.25 15.02 -8.01
N ILE A 110 -21.57 14.87 -7.85
CA ILE A 110 -22.33 13.78 -8.47
C ILE A 110 -22.31 13.88 -10.00
N ALA A 111 -22.60 15.06 -10.56
CA ALA A 111 -22.53 15.27 -12.01
C ALA A 111 -21.11 15.03 -12.57
N ALA A 112 -20.07 15.25 -11.75
CA ALA A 112 -18.68 15.00 -12.11
C ALA A 112 -18.28 13.51 -12.06
N CYS A 113 -18.88 12.71 -11.17
CA CYS A 113 -18.75 11.25 -11.18
C CYS A 113 -19.43 10.62 -12.42
N GLU A 114 -20.64 11.08 -12.75
CA GLU A 114 -21.50 10.42 -13.75
C GLU A 114 -21.30 10.87 -15.20
N GLY A 115 -20.51 11.93 -15.46
CA GLY A 115 -20.16 12.36 -16.82
C GLY A 115 -21.02 13.50 -17.40
N HIS A 116 -21.86 14.16 -16.59
CA HIS A 116 -22.87 15.11 -17.07
C HIS A 116 -22.35 16.53 -17.26
N VAL A 117 -21.70 16.78 -18.40
CA VAL A 117 -21.15 18.10 -18.80
C VAL A 117 -22.20 19.22 -18.71
N ASP A 118 -23.40 19.01 -19.25
CA ASP A 118 -24.45 20.03 -19.31
C ASP A 118 -24.87 20.48 -17.89
N VAL A 119 -25.11 19.53 -16.99
CA VAL A 119 -25.43 19.79 -15.58
C VAL A 119 -24.30 20.57 -14.90
N ILE A 120 -23.03 20.27 -15.18
CA ILE A 120 -21.89 21.02 -14.63
C ILE A 120 -21.84 22.45 -15.17
N THR A 121 -22.07 22.67 -16.47
CA THR A 121 -22.08 24.04 -17.02
C THR A 121 -23.20 24.89 -16.40
N LEU A 122 -24.34 24.27 -16.11
CA LEU A 122 -25.47 24.87 -15.40
C LEU A 122 -25.14 25.17 -13.92
N LEU A 123 -24.71 24.19 -13.14
CA LEU A 123 -24.36 24.38 -11.72
C LEU A 123 -23.29 25.48 -11.57
N LEU A 124 -22.30 25.54 -12.46
CA LEU A 124 -21.29 26.59 -12.46
C LEU A 124 -21.82 27.97 -12.89
N SER A 125 -22.87 28.06 -13.72
CA SER A 125 -23.51 29.35 -14.04
C SER A 125 -24.33 29.88 -12.86
N TRP A 126 -24.95 28.98 -12.10
CA TRP A 126 -25.60 29.24 -10.80
C TRP A 126 -24.62 29.42 -9.63
N ARG A 127 -23.30 29.53 -9.90
CA ARG A 127 -22.22 29.79 -8.92
C ARG A 127 -22.01 28.68 -7.88
N ALA A 128 -22.17 27.41 -8.28
CA ALA A 128 -21.71 26.28 -7.47
C ALA A 128 -20.23 26.44 -7.05
N ASN A 129 -19.93 26.14 -5.80
CA ASN A 129 -18.58 26.18 -5.26
C ASN A 129 -17.72 25.07 -5.89
N ILE A 130 -16.90 25.46 -6.87
CA ILE A 130 -16.02 24.58 -7.63
C ILE A 130 -14.91 23.90 -6.78
N ASP A 131 -14.59 24.49 -5.63
CA ASP A 131 -13.63 23.96 -4.64
C ASP A 131 -14.34 23.34 -3.41
N ALA A 132 -15.66 23.08 -3.49
CA ALA A 132 -16.39 22.35 -2.46
C ALA A 132 -15.72 20.99 -2.19
N ARG A 133 -15.79 20.53 -0.94
CA ARG A 133 -15.16 19.30 -0.49
C ARG A 133 -16.13 18.41 0.27
N ASP A 134 -16.10 17.14 -0.07
CA ASP A 134 -16.80 16.09 0.64
C ASP A 134 -16.13 15.72 1.99
N ARG A 135 -16.74 14.74 2.66
CA ARG A 135 -16.30 14.12 3.93
C ARG A 135 -14.88 13.53 3.87
N TRP A 136 -14.37 13.17 2.69
CA TRP A 136 -13.03 12.62 2.47
C TRP A 136 -12.01 13.70 2.02
N GLY A 137 -12.49 14.91 1.74
CA GLY A 137 -11.69 16.01 1.21
C GLY A 137 -11.38 15.89 -0.27
N SER A 138 -12.17 15.12 -1.03
CA SER A 138 -12.19 15.17 -2.50
C SER A 138 -12.76 16.50 -2.99
N THR A 139 -12.81 16.69 -4.29
CA THR A 139 -13.50 17.79 -4.99
C THR A 139 -14.08 17.24 -6.29
N ALA A 140 -15.11 17.88 -6.84
CA ALA A 140 -15.69 17.46 -8.12
C ALA A 140 -14.65 17.26 -9.25
N ALA A 141 -13.56 18.05 -9.28
CA ALA A 141 -12.47 17.87 -10.24
C ALA A 141 -11.61 16.62 -9.94
N ALA A 142 -11.38 16.27 -8.67
CA ALA A 142 -10.71 15.04 -8.30
C ALA A 142 -11.59 13.80 -8.61
N ASP A 143 -12.90 13.91 -8.40
CA ASP A 143 -13.86 12.84 -8.67
C ASP A 143 -13.97 12.57 -10.18
N ALA A 144 -14.18 13.61 -11.01
CA ALA A 144 -14.17 13.47 -12.47
C ALA A 144 -12.93 12.72 -12.98
N LYS A 145 -11.76 13.04 -12.43
CA LYS A 145 -10.50 12.38 -12.77
C LYS A 145 -10.41 10.93 -12.28
N HIS A 146 -10.97 10.62 -11.13
CA HIS A 146 -11.02 9.27 -10.59
C HIS A 146 -11.95 8.35 -11.40
N TYR A 147 -13.07 8.89 -11.91
CA TYR A 147 -14.03 8.16 -12.73
C TYR A 147 -13.72 8.19 -14.24
N GLY A 148 -12.69 8.92 -14.67
CA GLY A 148 -12.22 8.95 -16.08
C GLY A 148 -12.90 10.00 -16.97
N ASN A 149 -13.66 10.93 -16.39
CA ASN A 149 -14.38 12.00 -17.08
C ASN A 149 -13.44 13.17 -17.41
N ASP A 150 -12.44 12.93 -18.26
CA ASP A 150 -11.39 13.90 -18.58
C ASP A 150 -11.92 15.21 -19.19
N GLU A 151 -13.03 15.18 -19.95
CA GLU A 151 -13.68 16.40 -20.47
C GLU A 151 -14.17 17.31 -19.34
N ILE A 152 -14.81 16.73 -18.32
CA ILE A 152 -15.28 17.45 -17.13
C ILE A 152 -14.11 17.93 -16.29
N TYR A 153 -13.09 17.09 -16.10
CA TYR A 153 -11.86 17.50 -15.41
C TYR A 153 -11.28 18.77 -16.07
N ASN A 154 -11.07 18.74 -17.39
CA ASN A 154 -10.52 19.87 -18.14
C ASN A 154 -11.44 21.10 -18.10
N LEU A 155 -12.78 20.92 -18.18
CA LEU A 155 -13.76 22.00 -17.99
C LEU A 155 -13.61 22.66 -16.61
N LEU A 156 -13.55 21.87 -15.54
CA LEU A 156 -13.40 22.36 -14.17
C LEU A 156 -12.06 23.08 -13.97
N ILE A 157 -10.96 22.56 -14.52
CA ILE A 157 -9.65 23.27 -14.50
C ILE A 157 -9.75 24.61 -15.24
N SER A 158 -10.37 24.65 -16.43
CA SER A 158 -10.54 25.89 -17.20
C SER A 158 -11.39 26.96 -16.48
N ARG A 159 -12.27 26.52 -15.56
CA ARG A 159 -13.10 27.37 -14.69
C ARG A 159 -12.44 27.70 -13.35
N GLY A 160 -11.18 27.29 -13.13
CA GLY A 160 -10.37 27.68 -11.98
C GLY A 160 -10.43 26.73 -10.77
N ALA A 161 -10.89 25.49 -10.94
CA ALA A 161 -10.89 24.48 -9.88
C ALA A 161 -9.47 24.23 -9.35
N LYS A 162 -9.29 24.26 -8.02
CA LYS A 162 -8.01 23.94 -7.39
C LYS A 162 -7.80 22.44 -7.38
N THR A 163 -7.00 21.95 -8.32
CA THR A 163 -6.40 20.63 -8.19
C THR A 163 -5.61 20.54 -6.90
N ARG A 164 -5.88 19.50 -6.12
CA ARG A 164 -4.81 18.90 -5.34
C ARG A 164 -3.80 18.38 -6.35
N GLU A 165 -2.65 19.05 -6.44
CA GLU A 165 -1.42 18.36 -6.80
C GLU A 165 -1.23 17.23 -5.79
N THR A 166 -1.70 16.02 -6.13
CA THR A 166 -0.97 14.81 -5.72
C THR A 166 0.41 14.99 -6.31
N ARG A 167 1.34 15.52 -5.50
CA ARG A 167 2.68 15.93 -5.92
C ARG A 167 3.39 14.70 -6.46
N LYS A 168 3.31 14.51 -7.77
CA LYS A 168 3.87 13.33 -8.44
C LYS A 168 5.39 13.39 -8.33
N THR A 169 5.98 12.28 -7.96
CA THR A 169 7.42 12.09 -8.09
C THR A 169 7.79 12.02 -9.59
N PRO A 170 9.04 12.32 -9.96
CA PRO A 170 9.59 12.08 -11.31
C PRO A 170 9.78 10.58 -11.65
N MET A 171 9.13 9.70 -10.88
CA MET A 171 9.06 8.25 -11.02
C MET A 171 7.62 7.72 -10.81
N THR A 172 6.62 8.59 -10.69
CA THR A 172 5.22 8.16 -10.56
C THR A 172 4.75 7.53 -11.87
N VAL A 173 4.33 6.28 -11.78
CA VAL A 173 3.72 5.50 -12.86
C VAL A 173 2.21 5.75 -12.86
N PHE A 174 1.56 5.67 -14.03
CA PHE A 174 0.11 5.83 -14.16
C PHE A 174 -0.62 4.49 -14.12
N ASP A 175 -0.10 3.47 -14.81
CA ASP A 175 -0.72 2.14 -14.89
C ASP A 175 -0.35 1.27 -13.68
N PRO A 176 -1.33 0.71 -12.94
CA PRO A 176 -1.06 -0.18 -11.79
C PRO A 176 -0.28 -1.47 -12.12
N LYS A 177 -0.13 -1.79 -13.42
CA LYS A 177 0.63 -2.95 -13.92
C LYS A 177 2.11 -2.65 -14.16
N GLU A 178 2.47 -1.38 -14.28
CA GLU A 178 3.85 -0.90 -14.48
C GLU A 178 4.53 -0.52 -13.16
N VAL A 179 3.83 -0.68 -12.02
CA VAL A 179 4.35 -0.52 -10.66
C VAL A 179 5.51 -1.51 -10.44
N PRO A 180 6.73 -1.06 -10.10
CA PRO A 180 7.85 -1.98 -9.92
C PRO A 180 7.71 -2.90 -8.69
N GLU A 181 8.15 -4.15 -8.78
CA GLU A 181 8.10 -5.14 -7.69
C GLU A 181 8.81 -4.71 -6.39
N TYR A 182 9.72 -3.73 -6.47
CA TYR A 182 10.45 -3.18 -5.33
C TYR A 182 9.74 -2.02 -4.63
N GLU A 183 8.60 -1.55 -5.14
CA GLU A 183 7.83 -0.45 -4.54
C GLU A 183 7.15 -0.91 -3.24
N LEU A 184 7.50 -0.28 -2.13
CA LEU A 184 6.95 -0.56 -0.80
C LEU A 184 5.85 0.44 -0.47
N ASN A 185 4.80 -0.03 0.23
CA ASN A 185 3.80 0.87 0.78
C ASN A 185 4.41 1.71 1.93
N PRO A 186 4.48 3.05 1.84
CA PRO A 186 5.08 3.87 2.89
C PRO A 186 4.32 3.80 4.23
N ALA A 187 3.06 3.35 4.25
CA ALA A 187 2.34 3.11 5.50
C ALA A 187 2.91 1.94 6.33
N GLU A 188 3.71 1.06 5.74
CA GLU A 188 4.43 0.00 6.47
C GLU A 188 5.67 0.52 7.20
N LEU A 189 6.18 1.72 6.85
CA LEU A 189 7.41 2.31 7.37
C LEU A 189 7.15 3.12 8.65
N HIS A 190 7.44 2.52 9.79
CA HIS A 190 7.22 3.11 11.10
C HIS A 190 8.50 3.78 11.62
N PHE A 191 8.60 5.10 11.41
CA PHE A 191 9.68 5.94 11.90
C PHE A 191 9.58 6.20 13.43
N ARG A 192 10.71 6.52 14.07
CA ARG A 192 10.76 6.91 15.48
C ARG A 192 10.56 8.42 15.63
N ARG A 193 9.67 8.85 16.53
CA ARG A 193 9.56 10.26 16.92
C ARG A 193 10.86 10.72 17.59
N GLY A 194 11.40 11.86 17.15
CA GLY A 194 12.60 12.49 17.71
C GLY A 194 13.77 12.62 16.73
N ASP A 195 13.79 11.84 15.65
CA ASP A 195 14.76 12.00 14.56
C ASP A 195 14.24 13.08 13.59
N GLU A 196 14.76 14.31 13.65
CA GLU A 196 14.38 15.39 12.73
C GLU A 196 14.86 15.11 11.30
N LEU A 197 14.05 15.54 10.32
CA LEU A 197 14.24 15.23 8.90
C LEU A 197 15.43 16.01 8.34
N LEU A 198 16.46 15.29 7.90
CA LEU A 198 17.69 15.84 7.33
C LEU A 198 18.08 15.10 6.04
N LYS A 199 17.81 15.75 4.92
CA LYS A 199 18.29 15.51 3.55
C LYS A 199 19.52 14.59 3.45
N GLY A 200 19.33 13.42 2.86
CA GLY A 200 20.41 12.47 2.54
C GLY A 200 20.99 11.67 3.72
N ILE A 201 20.47 11.83 4.94
CA ILE A 201 20.84 10.98 6.10
C ILE A 201 20.05 9.66 6.07
N PHE A 202 20.67 8.58 6.56
CA PHE A 202 20.01 7.28 6.76
C PHE A 202 19.26 7.28 8.11
N GLN A 203 17.92 7.31 8.08
CA GLN A 203 17.06 7.23 9.26
C GLN A 203 16.76 5.77 9.65
N ILE A 204 16.43 5.49 10.91
CA ILE A 204 16.10 4.14 11.38
C ILE A 204 14.59 3.97 11.50
N ALA A 205 13.98 3.21 10.60
CA ALA A 205 12.57 2.84 10.65
C ALA A 205 12.38 1.38 11.10
N LYS A 206 11.13 1.00 11.39
CA LYS A 206 10.69 -0.39 11.35
C LYS A 206 9.88 -0.64 10.08
N TRP A 207 10.17 -1.72 9.37
CA TRP A 207 9.36 -2.26 8.29
C TRP A 207 8.98 -3.70 8.67
N ASN A 208 7.68 -4.00 8.73
CA ASN A 208 7.15 -5.32 9.14
C ASN A 208 7.84 -5.90 10.40
N GLY A 209 8.03 -5.04 11.41
CA GLY A 209 8.70 -5.34 12.68
C GLY A 209 10.24 -5.30 12.64
N THR A 210 10.84 -5.54 11.49
CA THR A 210 12.30 -5.53 11.23
C THR A 210 12.84 -4.09 11.26
N LYS A 211 14.03 -3.87 11.84
CA LYS A 211 14.72 -2.57 11.73
C LYS A 211 15.35 -2.42 10.35
N VAL A 212 15.13 -1.27 9.71
CA VAL A 212 15.67 -0.93 8.39
C VAL A 212 16.38 0.42 8.43
N SER A 213 17.34 0.63 7.54
CA SER A 213 17.92 1.96 7.26
C SER A 213 17.18 2.56 6.06
N VAL A 214 16.65 3.77 6.20
CA VAL A 214 15.93 4.47 5.12
C VAL A 214 16.74 5.66 4.67
N LYS A 215 17.15 5.69 3.40
CA LYS A 215 17.73 6.87 2.76
C LYS A 215 16.60 7.66 2.10
N MET A 216 16.48 8.94 2.43
CA MET A 216 15.39 9.81 1.95
C MET A 216 15.93 10.85 0.95
N LEU A 217 15.19 11.08 -0.13
CA LEU A 217 15.40 12.18 -1.07
C LEU A 217 14.25 13.18 -0.89
N GLU A 218 14.55 14.43 -0.56
CA GLU A 218 13.55 15.44 -0.18
C GLU A 218 12.90 16.10 -1.39
N LYS A 219 11.76 16.77 -1.18
CA LYS A 219 10.97 17.36 -2.27
C LYS A 219 11.78 18.34 -3.12
N ASP A 220 12.67 19.11 -2.51
CA ASP A 220 13.38 20.19 -3.17
C ASP A 220 14.47 19.69 -4.13
N ASP A 221 14.78 18.38 -4.09
CA ASP A 221 15.64 17.71 -5.08
C ASP A 221 14.89 17.33 -6.37
N TYR A 222 13.54 17.23 -6.36
CA TYR A 222 12.78 16.71 -7.51
C TYR A 222 12.71 17.67 -8.70
N SER A 223 13.32 18.86 -8.59
CA SER A 223 13.54 19.78 -9.70
C SER A 223 14.90 19.59 -10.39
N ASP A 224 15.84 18.87 -9.77
CA ASP A 224 17.17 18.62 -10.31
C ASP A 224 17.24 17.23 -10.99
N PRO A 225 17.37 17.15 -12.33
CA PRO A 225 17.47 15.88 -13.04
C PRO A 225 18.66 15.04 -12.61
N ASP A 226 19.78 15.63 -12.16
CA ASP A 226 20.97 14.88 -11.79
C ASP A 226 20.81 14.16 -10.45
N THR A 227 20.07 14.73 -9.48
CA THR A 227 19.71 13.98 -8.24
C THR A 227 18.78 12.81 -8.55
N ILE A 228 17.82 13.00 -9.46
CA ILE A 228 16.86 11.97 -9.88
C ILE A 228 17.58 10.86 -10.63
N ASN A 229 18.52 11.20 -11.51
CA ASN A 229 19.36 10.24 -12.23
C ASN A 229 20.28 9.49 -11.26
N ALA A 230 20.89 10.17 -10.28
CA ALA A 230 21.69 9.52 -9.24
C ALA A 230 20.86 8.53 -8.39
N PHE A 231 19.62 8.89 -8.03
CA PHE A 231 18.68 8.03 -7.32
C PHE A 231 18.24 6.80 -8.15
N LYS A 232 17.92 6.99 -9.44
CA LYS A 232 17.63 5.90 -10.40
C LYS A 232 18.83 4.97 -10.59
N ASN A 233 20.04 5.52 -10.67
CA ASN A 233 21.28 4.73 -10.79
C ASN A 233 21.57 3.92 -9.51
N GLU A 234 21.36 4.50 -8.33
CA GLU A 234 21.48 3.79 -7.05
C GLU A 234 20.46 2.64 -6.95
N LEU A 235 19.20 2.87 -7.32
CA LEU A 235 18.17 1.82 -7.37
C LEU A 235 18.51 0.68 -8.34
N THR A 236 18.89 1.00 -9.57
CA THR A 236 19.19 -0.03 -10.60
C THR A 236 20.45 -0.84 -10.30
N VAL A 237 21.41 -0.28 -9.54
CA VAL A 237 22.52 -1.03 -8.94
C VAL A 237 22.03 -1.93 -7.81
N MET A 238 21.31 -1.38 -6.84
CA MET A 238 20.89 -2.10 -5.63
C MET A 238 19.91 -3.26 -5.90
N GLN A 239 19.12 -3.20 -6.97
CA GLN A 239 18.25 -4.32 -7.39
C GLN A 239 19.03 -5.55 -7.87
N LYS A 240 20.19 -5.34 -8.54
CA LYS A 240 21.04 -6.40 -9.09
C LYS A 240 21.92 -7.07 -8.01
N VAL A 241 22.30 -6.31 -6.99
CA VAL A 241 23.33 -6.67 -6.02
C VAL A 241 22.75 -7.46 -4.84
N ARG A 242 23.20 -8.72 -4.67
CA ARG A 242 22.83 -9.60 -3.55
C ARG A 242 24.04 -10.40 -3.06
N HIS A 243 24.75 -9.87 -2.05
CA HIS A 243 25.98 -10.48 -1.52
C HIS A 243 26.17 -10.15 -0.02
N PRO A 244 26.56 -11.11 0.86
CA PRO A 244 26.59 -10.92 2.32
C PRO A 244 27.63 -9.91 2.86
N ASN A 245 28.50 -9.36 2.02
CA ASN A 245 29.39 -8.24 2.37
C ASN A 245 28.97 -6.90 1.73
N VAL A 246 27.85 -6.86 1.01
CA VAL A 246 27.20 -5.62 0.53
C VAL A 246 25.91 -5.43 1.32
N VAL A 247 25.51 -4.17 1.54
CA VAL A 247 24.27 -3.84 2.27
C VAL A 247 23.07 -4.39 1.51
N GLN A 248 22.25 -5.21 2.17
CA GLN A 248 21.05 -5.77 1.56
C GLN A 248 20.00 -4.69 1.28
N PHE A 249 19.55 -4.59 0.03
CA PHE A 249 18.39 -3.82 -0.39
C PHE A 249 17.09 -4.56 -0.06
N PHE A 250 16.06 -3.85 0.40
CA PHE A 250 14.73 -4.43 0.67
C PHE A 250 13.63 -3.87 -0.24
N GLY A 251 13.75 -2.62 -0.69
CA GLY A 251 12.76 -1.98 -1.56
C GLY A 251 12.92 -0.46 -1.57
N ALA A 252 12.01 0.24 -2.25
CA ALA A 252 12.01 1.69 -2.38
C ALA A 252 10.60 2.25 -2.22
N VAL A 253 10.49 3.56 -2.01
CA VAL A 253 9.27 4.33 -2.25
C VAL A 253 9.61 5.31 -3.35
N THR A 254 9.06 5.13 -4.53
CA THR A 254 9.33 5.94 -5.72
C THR A 254 8.10 6.67 -6.25
N GLN A 255 6.89 6.24 -5.88
CA GLN A 255 5.64 6.87 -6.31
C GLN A 255 5.14 7.95 -5.33
N ASN A 256 5.44 7.80 -4.04
CA ASN A 256 5.02 8.72 -2.99
C ASN A 256 6.16 9.65 -2.53
N ILE A 257 5.79 10.79 -1.95
CA ILE A 257 6.73 11.76 -1.37
C ILE A 257 6.82 11.59 0.16
N PRO A 258 8.03 11.63 0.76
CA PRO A 258 9.33 11.71 0.09
C PRO A 258 9.72 10.37 -0.54
N MET A 259 10.48 10.40 -1.63
CA MET A 259 11.09 9.20 -2.21
C MET A 259 12.13 8.61 -1.26
N MET A 260 12.17 7.27 -1.16
CA MET A 260 12.98 6.53 -0.20
C MET A 260 13.67 5.32 -0.83
N ILE A 261 14.84 4.95 -0.29
CA ILE A 261 15.48 3.65 -0.55
C ILE A 261 15.68 2.94 0.79
N ILE A 262 15.22 1.70 0.90
CA ILE A 262 15.16 0.91 2.14
C ILE A 262 16.21 -0.21 2.09
N PHE A 263 17.04 -0.23 3.13
CA PHE A 263 18.21 -1.10 3.29
C PHE A 263 18.18 -1.85 4.62
N GLU A 264 19.03 -2.86 4.80
CA GLU A 264 19.26 -3.45 6.12
C GLU A 264 19.75 -2.43 7.16
N HIS A 265 19.42 -2.69 8.43
CA HIS A 265 19.92 -1.88 9.54
C HIS A 265 21.26 -2.41 10.06
N LEU A 266 22.33 -1.63 9.88
CA LEU A 266 23.66 -1.91 10.41
C LEU A 266 23.81 -1.36 11.86
N PRO A 267 23.69 -2.18 12.92
CA PRO A 267 23.65 -1.68 14.30
C PRO A 267 25.01 -1.15 14.82
N LYS A 268 26.09 -1.31 14.04
CA LYS A 268 27.42 -0.76 14.34
C LYS A 268 27.63 0.67 13.82
N GLY A 269 26.73 1.18 12.98
CA GLY A 269 26.95 2.41 12.20
C GLY A 269 27.96 2.21 11.06
N ASP A 270 28.39 3.32 10.46
CA ASP A 270 29.47 3.32 9.45
C ASP A 270 30.87 3.17 10.10
N LEU A 271 31.85 2.76 9.29
CA LEU A 271 33.22 2.54 9.74
C LEU A 271 33.88 3.83 10.25
N GLY A 272 33.57 4.99 9.66
CA GLY A 272 34.05 6.29 10.11
C GLY A 272 33.54 6.66 11.50
N SER A 273 32.24 6.51 11.76
CA SER A 273 31.65 6.72 13.09
C SER A 273 32.16 5.69 14.11
N TYR A 274 32.37 4.43 13.71
CA TYR A 274 32.99 3.42 14.57
C TYR A 274 34.42 3.82 14.98
N LEU A 275 35.25 4.25 14.03
CA LEU A 275 36.63 4.68 14.28
C LEU A 275 36.70 5.95 15.12
N LYS A 276 35.78 6.91 14.91
CA LYS A 276 35.65 8.09 15.77
C LYS A 276 35.30 7.75 17.22
N LYS A 277 34.40 6.79 17.43
CA LYS A 277 33.92 6.41 18.77
C LYS A 277 34.89 5.50 19.53
N ASN A 278 35.56 4.59 18.83
CA ASN A 278 36.33 3.50 19.44
C ASN A 278 37.84 3.56 19.15
N GLY A 279 38.31 4.56 18.40
CA GLY A 279 39.70 4.71 18.00
C GLY A 279 40.16 3.68 16.96
N ARG A 280 41.47 3.40 16.95
CA ARG A 280 42.10 2.47 16.00
C ARG A 280 41.62 1.02 16.21
N LEU A 281 41.22 0.36 15.12
CA LEU A 281 40.89 -1.06 15.13
C LEU A 281 42.10 -1.94 15.51
N PRO A 282 41.95 -2.92 16.42
CA PRO A 282 42.92 -3.99 16.64
C PRO A 282 43.21 -4.77 15.34
N MET A 283 44.47 -5.16 15.13
CA MET A 283 44.94 -5.73 13.85
C MET A 283 44.09 -6.91 13.33
N PRO A 284 43.65 -7.89 14.13
CA PRO A 284 42.79 -8.97 13.64
C PRO A 284 41.42 -8.49 13.13
N LYS A 285 40.85 -7.43 13.75
CA LYS A 285 39.59 -6.83 13.30
C LYS A 285 39.78 -6.01 12.03
N ALA A 286 40.90 -5.27 11.93
CA ALA A 286 41.24 -4.51 10.73
C ALA A 286 41.42 -5.43 9.50
N LEU A 287 42.12 -6.57 9.66
CA LEU A 287 42.28 -7.58 8.61
C LEU A 287 40.94 -8.20 8.19
N LEU A 288 40.05 -8.51 9.16
CA LEU A 288 38.73 -9.08 8.85
C LEU A 288 37.85 -8.09 8.07
N CYS A 289 37.81 -6.81 8.49
CA CYS A 289 37.09 -5.76 7.76
C CYS A 289 37.66 -5.54 6.35
N ALA A 290 38.98 -5.56 6.18
CA ALA A 290 39.61 -5.46 4.86
C ALA A 290 39.23 -6.63 3.95
N LEU A 291 39.21 -7.87 4.48
CA LEU A 291 38.78 -9.07 3.75
C LEU A 291 37.29 -8.99 3.34
N HIS A 292 36.42 -8.49 4.22
CA HIS A 292 35.00 -8.29 3.92
C HIS A 292 34.77 -7.25 2.82
N ILE A 293 35.43 -6.10 2.91
CA ILE A 293 35.36 -5.04 1.88
C ILE A 293 35.90 -5.55 0.54
N ALA A 294 37.04 -6.27 0.54
CA ALA A 294 37.61 -6.85 -0.66
C ALA A 294 36.65 -7.87 -1.32
N ARG A 295 35.97 -8.72 -0.55
CA ARG A 295 34.94 -9.65 -1.08
C ARG A 295 33.73 -8.91 -1.66
N GLY A 296 33.27 -7.84 -1.00
CA GLY A 296 32.19 -6.99 -1.53
C GLY A 296 32.58 -6.33 -2.85
N LEU A 297 33.77 -5.73 -2.94
CA LEU A 297 34.29 -5.12 -4.17
C LEU A 297 34.46 -6.15 -5.30
N ASN A 298 35.00 -7.34 -5.00
CA ASN A 298 35.19 -8.39 -5.98
C ASN A 298 33.86 -8.83 -6.59
N TYR A 299 32.84 -9.07 -5.76
CA TYR A 299 31.48 -9.38 -6.22
C TYR A 299 30.91 -8.28 -7.11
N LEU A 300 31.06 -7.00 -6.74
CA LEU A 300 30.58 -5.88 -7.55
C LEU A 300 31.29 -5.82 -8.92
N HIS A 301 32.59 -6.08 -8.97
CA HIS A 301 33.37 -6.12 -10.21
C HIS A 301 33.12 -7.39 -11.06
N GLU A 302 32.63 -8.48 -10.46
CA GLU A 302 32.24 -9.73 -11.15
C GLU A 302 30.79 -9.72 -11.67
N CYS A 303 30.00 -8.69 -11.34
CA CYS A 303 28.64 -8.54 -11.83
C CYS A 303 28.59 -8.45 -13.38
N LYS A 304 27.50 -8.98 -13.96
CA LYS A 304 27.24 -9.00 -15.41
C LYS A 304 25.84 -8.45 -15.73
N PRO A 305 25.59 -7.90 -16.93
CA PRO A 305 26.51 -7.78 -18.08
C PRO A 305 27.71 -6.89 -17.82
N ASP A 306 27.52 -5.78 -17.09
CA ASP A 306 28.55 -4.78 -16.81
C ASP A 306 29.05 -4.83 -15.36
N PRO A 307 30.36 -4.63 -15.11
CA PRO A 307 30.94 -4.60 -13.77
C PRO A 307 30.53 -3.32 -13.02
N ILE A 308 30.12 -3.47 -11.76
CA ILE A 308 29.63 -2.36 -10.93
C ILE A 308 30.80 -1.69 -10.23
N ILE A 309 31.26 -0.55 -10.76
CA ILE A 309 32.32 0.25 -10.15
C ILE A 309 31.69 1.20 -9.10
N HIS A 310 32.09 1.06 -7.83
CA HIS A 310 31.52 1.83 -6.72
C HIS A 310 31.79 3.35 -6.82
N CYS A 311 32.93 3.76 -7.39
CA CYS A 311 33.37 5.15 -7.60
C CYS A 311 33.47 6.08 -6.35
N ASP A 312 33.14 5.59 -5.14
CA ASP A 312 32.93 6.41 -3.94
C ASP A 312 33.38 5.67 -2.66
N LEU A 313 34.50 4.94 -2.71
CA LEU A 313 34.96 4.10 -1.59
C LEU A 313 35.54 4.96 -0.45
N ARG A 314 34.72 5.30 0.55
CA ARG A 314 35.11 6.11 1.73
C ARG A 314 34.65 5.46 3.05
N PRO A 315 35.32 5.70 4.20
CA PRO A 315 34.94 5.10 5.49
C PRO A 315 33.52 5.46 5.98
N LYS A 316 32.92 6.54 5.47
CA LYS A 316 31.51 6.93 5.74
C LYS A 316 30.48 6.15 4.92
N CYS A 317 30.88 5.31 3.97
CA CYS A 317 29.97 4.78 2.96
C CYS A 317 29.10 3.62 3.46
N GLN A 318 27.94 3.96 4.02
CA GLN A 318 26.82 3.05 4.26
C GLN A 318 26.20 2.50 2.96
N LYS A 319 26.57 3.03 1.78
CA LYS A 319 25.96 2.68 0.49
C LYS A 319 26.10 1.20 0.12
N TYR A 320 27.28 0.59 0.33
CA TYR A 320 27.61 -0.70 -0.31
C TYR A 320 28.44 -1.71 0.53
N PHE A 321 28.64 -1.54 1.84
CA PHE A 321 29.39 -2.54 2.65
C PHE A 321 28.73 -2.96 3.95
N ALA A 322 28.76 -4.27 4.20
CA ALA A 322 28.21 -4.92 5.39
C ALA A 322 29.27 -5.71 6.20
N ARG A 323 29.17 -5.54 7.53
CA ARG A 323 29.76 -6.31 8.67
C ARG A 323 31.20 -6.09 9.11
#